data_AF-A0A8E2EA57-F1
#
_entry.id   AF-A0A8E2EA57-F1
#
_cell.length_a   1.000
_cell.length_b   1.000
_cell.length_c   1.000
_cell.angle_alpha   90.00
_cell.angle_beta   90.00
_cell.angle_gamma   90.00
#
_symmetry.space_group_name_H-M   'P 1'
#
loop_
_entity.id
_entity.type
_entity.pdbx_description
1 polymer ?
#
loop_
_entity_poly.entity_id
_entity_poly.type
_entity_poly.pdbx_seq_one_letter_code
_entity_poly.pdbx_strand_id
1 'polypeptide(L)'
;MGSGGIRNRRLLAICLSSLICVVYRLYFWESTPLPSTSPSGAKLHGFQQYGASWTSAAGTQTSAASQSPTLGVFPKPAFRPGFVQPAGYNYTRTLVVARTAEEDVDWVESELRSISFLETAIYTVDAPTAPFIVPENKGHEVMPYLTYIIDHYHNLSDITMFMHAHSATWHNDDLLGSQSSNMVHALSPPKVVRDGYFNMRCHHEPGCPDHIHPLEEDDALNKPEVTIFAPAWRELFPGVPVPKVLSQPCCAQFAVSRDRIHALPVEQYEFFRNWMLKTPLEDKLSGRVWEYVWQYIWTGLAEFCPKEHICYCDGYGVCFGGEDKYREFFDLRKKKSNWEKQVSDILGKENWVEGMAKTDPQDDAIVSQARRQIDQLDSEMKTLKEQAFERGKDPQSRALEGGRDWKMGDGF
;
A
#
# COMPACT_ATOMS: atom_id res chain seq x y z
N MET A 1 -36.18 31.29 -41.21
CA MET A 1 -35.18 30.43 -41.88
C MET A 1 -33.95 30.37 -40.98
N GLY A 2 -33.91 29.39 -40.08
CA GLY A 2 -32.87 29.24 -39.06
C GLY A 2 -31.99 28.03 -39.36
N SER A 3 -30.69 28.27 -39.48
CA SER A 3 -29.65 27.25 -39.65
C SER A 3 -28.40 27.74 -38.93
N GLY A 4 -28.29 27.46 -37.63
CA GLY A 4 -27.14 27.89 -36.82
C GLY A 4 -26.92 27.12 -35.51
N GLY A 5 -27.58 25.98 -35.29
CA GLY A 5 -27.57 25.30 -33.98
C GLY A 5 -26.94 23.91 -33.90
N ILE A 6 -26.55 23.29 -35.02
CA ILE A 6 -26.24 21.84 -35.05
C ILE A 6 -24.73 21.52 -35.03
N ARG A 7 -23.86 22.51 -35.31
CA ARG A 7 -22.40 22.28 -35.36
C ARG A 7 -21.69 22.21 -34.00
N ASN A 8 -22.18 22.89 -32.95
CA ASN A 8 -21.49 22.91 -31.65
C ASN A 8 -21.78 21.72 -30.72
N ARG A 9 -22.89 20.98 -30.91
CA ARG A 9 -23.18 19.78 -30.11
C ARG A 9 -22.40 18.53 -30.57
N ARG A 10 -21.91 18.51 -31.81
CA ARG A 10 -21.14 17.38 -32.37
C ARG A 10 -19.67 17.40 -31.94
N LEU A 11 -19.08 18.57 -31.75
CA LEU A 11 -17.69 18.69 -31.29
C LEU A 11 -17.52 18.31 -29.80
N LEU A 12 -18.50 18.60 -28.94
CA LEU A 12 -18.44 18.20 -27.52
C LEU A 12 -18.57 16.68 -27.30
N ALA A 13 -19.39 15.98 -28.11
CA ALA A 13 -19.59 14.53 -27.98
C ALA A 13 -18.38 13.71 -28.46
N ILE A 14 -17.59 14.24 -29.39
CA ILE A 14 -16.38 13.61 -29.93
C ILE A 14 -15.21 13.75 -28.92
N CYS A 15 -15.15 14.83 -28.14
CA CYS A 15 -14.13 14.99 -27.09
C CYS A 15 -14.38 14.10 -25.86
N LEU A 16 -15.63 13.87 -25.46
CA LEU A 16 -15.99 13.03 -24.31
C LEU A 16 -15.76 11.53 -24.57
N SER A 17 -16.04 11.05 -25.78
CA SER A 17 -15.81 9.64 -26.16
C SER A 17 -14.33 9.32 -26.35
N SER A 18 -13.53 10.29 -26.82
CA SER A 18 -12.08 10.16 -26.93
C SER A 18 -11.38 10.15 -25.56
N LEU A 19 -11.86 10.92 -24.58
CA LEU A 19 -11.33 10.90 -23.22
C LEU A 19 -11.57 9.55 -22.52
N ILE A 20 -12.76 8.96 -22.68
CA ILE A 20 -13.11 7.67 -22.05
C ILE A 20 -12.25 6.52 -22.63
N CYS A 21 -11.98 6.52 -23.94
CA CYS A 21 -11.12 5.51 -24.57
C CYS A 21 -9.63 5.65 -24.21
N VAL A 22 -9.14 6.85 -23.96
CA VAL A 22 -7.75 7.09 -23.52
C VAL A 22 -7.56 6.68 -22.06
N VAL A 23 -8.54 6.98 -21.19
CA VAL A 23 -8.51 6.52 -19.78
C VAL A 23 -8.59 4.98 -19.69
N TYR A 24 -9.41 4.31 -20.52
CA TYR A 24 -9.47 2.85 -20.55
C TYR A 24 -8.20 2.18 -21.09
N ARG A 25 -7.51 2.80 -22.08
CA ARG A 25 -6.24 2.26 -22.61
C ARG A 25 -5.07 2.41 -21.64
N LEU A 26 -5.07 3.46 -20.81
CA LEU A 26 -4.06 3.62 -19.76
C LEU A 26 -4.27 2.63 -18.61
N TYR A 27 -5.53 2.34 -18.24
CA TYR A 27 -5.85 1.34 -17.20
C TYR A 27 -5.48 -0.10 -17.59
N PHE A 28 -5.57 -0.49 -18.86
CA PHE A 28 -5.37 -1.89 -19.27
C PHE A 28 -3.97 -2.22 -19.80
N TRP A 29 -3.17 -1.24 -20.21
CA TRP A 29 -1.80 -1.51 -20.68
C TRP A 29 -0.85 -1.89 -19.52
N GLU A 30 -1.10 -1.42 -18.30
CA GLU A 30 -0.34 -1.81 -17.10
C GLU A 30 -0.81 -3.14 -16.47
N SER A 31 -1.84 -3.79 -17.03
CA SER A 31 -2.49 -4.97 -16.44
C SER A 31 -2.20 -6.31 -17.13
N THR A 32 -1.19 -6.41 -18.01
CA THR A 32 -0.85 -7.69 -18.67
C THR A 32 0.30 -8.41 -17.95
N PRO A 33 0.03 -9.42 -17.10
CA PRO A 33 1.08 -10.36 -16.71
C PRO A 33 1.41 -11.25 -17.92
N LEU A 34 2.69 -11.27 -18.29
CA LEU A 34 3.22 -12.28 -19.21
C LEU A 34 3.11 -13.67 -18.55
N PRO A 35 2.82 -14.74 -19.32
CA PRO A 35 2.70 -16.08 -18.76
C PRO A 35 4.08 -16.58 -18.31
N SER A 36 4.32 -16.66 -17.01
CA SER A 36 5.46 -17.39 -16.45
C SER A 36 5.12 -18.89 -16.38
N THR A 37 5.74 -19.67 -17.26
CA THR A 37 5.80 -21.12 -17.11
C THR A 37 6.91 -21.43 -16.12
N SER A 38 6.57 -21.86 -14.90
CA SER A 38 7.53 -22.48 -13.98
C SER A 38 7.12 -23.92 -13.67
N PRO A 39 8.04 -24.90 -13.68
CA PRO A 39 7.72 -26.30 -13.46
C PRO A 39 7.39 -26.56 -11.98
N SER A 40 6.30 -27.28 -11.78
CA SER A 40 5.86 -27.84 -10.51
C SER A 40 6.85 -28.87 -9.97
N GLY A 41 7.38 -28.64 -8.76
CA GLY A 41 8.15 -29.67 -8.06
C GLY A 41 9.10 -29.18 -6.97
N ALA A 42 8.61 -28.51 -5.93
CA ALA A 42 9.34 -28.42 -4.66
C ALA A 42 8.38 -28.67 -3.49
N LYS A 43 8.63 -29.75 -2.75
CA LYS A 43 7.91 -30.10 -1.52
C LYS A 43 8.20 -29.03 -0.47
N LEU A 44 7.19 -28.25 -0.09
CA LEU A 44 7.23 -27.41 1.10
C LEU A 44 7.33 -28.32 2.34
N HIS A 45 8.48 -28.32 2.98
CA HIS A 45 8.64 -28.85 4.34
C HIS A 45 7.91 -27.92 5.32
N GLY A 46 7.09 -28.51 6.18
CA GLY A 46 6.21 -27.80 7.10
C GLY A 46 6.95 -26.85 8.04
N PHE A 47 6.40 -25.65 8.20
CA PHE A 47 6.83 -24.71 9.24
C PHE A 47 6.37 -25.25 10.60
N GLN A 48 7.35 -25.54 11.42
CA GLN A 48 7.19 -26.03 12.78
C GLN A 48 6.77 -24.89 13.70
N GLN A 49 5.63 -25.10 14.35
CA GLN A 49 4.98 -24.23 15.31
C GLN A 49 5.87 -24.06 16.56
N TYR A 50 6.38 -22.84 16.83
CA TYR A 50 7.10 -22.56 18.06
C TYR A 50 6.12 -22.31 19.20
N GLY A 51 5.75 -23.38 19.93
CA GLY A 51 5.17 -23.29 21.26
C GLY A 51 6.29 -23.14 22.29
N ALA A 52 6.39 -21.98 22.95
CA ALA A 52 7.36 -21.76 24.02
C ALA A 52 6.79 -22.27 25.37
N SER A 53 7.36 -23.35 25.87
CA SER A 53 7.18 -23.83 27.25
C SER A 53 8.11 -23.06 28.19
N TRP A 54 7.55 -22.47 29.24
CA TRP A 54 8.30 -21.74 30.27
C TRP A 54 8.91 -22.71 31.28
N THR A 55 10.24 -22.69 31.40
CA THR A 55 10.94 -23.18 32.60
C THR A 55 11.85 -22.08 33.13
N SER A 56 11.60 -21.66 34.35
CA SER A 56 12.35 -20.65 35.09
C SER A 56 13.69 -21.20 35.56
N ALA A 57 14.79 -20.59 35.11
CA ALA A 57 16.10 -20.73 35.73
C ALA A 57 16.59 -19.34 36.13
N ALA A 58 16.77 -19.15 37.44
CA ALA A 58 17.37 -17.96 38.02
C ALA A 58 18.86 -17.88 37.60
N GLY A 59 19.25 -16.76 36.98
CA GLY A 59 20.61 -16.49 36.54
C GLY A 59 20.94 -15.01 36.70
N THR A 60 21.99 -14.76 37.47
CA THR A 60 22.52 -13.50 38.00
C THR A 60 22.62 -12.36 36.98
N GLN A 61 22.07 -11.19 37.32
CA GLN A 61 22.23 -9.94 36.56
C GLN A 61 23.65 -9.40 36.69
N THR A 62 24.39 -9.38 35.59
CA THR A 62 25.54 -8.48 35.40
C THR A 62 25.11 -7.33 34.50
N SER A 63 25.14 -6.11 35.04
CA SER A 63 24.82 -4.87 34.34
C SER A 63 25.78 -4.62 33.19
N ALA A 64 25.32 -4.79 31.95
CA ALA A 64 26.03 -4.31 30.78
C ALA A 64 25.82 -2.80 30.65
N ALA A 65 26.90 -2.04 30.78
CA ALA A 65 26.94 -0.61 30.55
C ALA A 65 26.49 -0.28 29.12
N SER A 66 25.58 0.69 28.97
CA SER A 66 25.11 1.16 27.68
C SER A 66 26.23 1.91 26.96
N GLN A 67 26.82 1.29 25.93
CA GLN A 67 27.64 2.01 24.98
C GLN A 67 26.73 2.87 24.11
N SER A 68 27.05 4.15 23.96
CA SER A 68 26.41 5.03 22.96
C SER A 68 26.56 4.39 21.57
N PRO A 69 25.52 4.39 20.72
CA PRO A 69 25.62 3.85 19.38
C PRO A 69 26.75 4.57 18.64
N THR A 70 27.73 3.82 18.13
CA THR A 70 28.71 4.37 17.20
C THR A 70 27.98 4.95 16.00
N LEU A 71 28.20 6.24 15.72
CA LEU A 71 27.64 6.95 14.58
C LEU A 71 27.85 6.13 13.29
N GLY A 72 26.76 5.71 12.64
CA GLY A 72 26.79 4.93 11.40
C GLY A 72 26.59 3.42 11.53
N VAL A 73 26.41 2.86 12.74
CA VAL A 73 25.94 1.48 12.90
C VAL A 73 24.42 1.50 13.05
N PHE A 74 23.71 0.96 12.05
CA PHE A 74 22.26 0.85 12.12
C PHE A 74 21.87 -0.05 13.30
N PRO A 75 21.19 0.47 14.33
CA PRO A 75 20.76 -0.34 15.46
C PRO A 75 19.54 -1.12 14.99
N LYS A 76 19.77 -2.27 14.32
CA LYS A 76 18.69 -3.10 13.77
C LYS A 76 17.63 -3.30 14.85
N PRO A 77 16.40 -2.76 14.67
CA PRO A 77 15.43 -2.78 15.74
C PRO A 77 15.01 -4.22 16.00
N ALA A 78 14.97 -4.60 17.28
CA ALA A 78 14.33 -5.84 17.67
C ALA A 78 12.81 -5.63 17.55
N PHE A 79 12.16 -6.40 16.68
CA PHE A 79 10.71 -6.34 16.59
C PHE A 79 10.09 -6.79 17.92
N ARG A 80 9.36 -5.87 18.56
CA ARG A 80 8.51 -6.17 19.72
C ARG A 80 7.11 -5.65 19.40
N PRO A 81 6.06 -6.45 19.63
CA PRO A 81 4.70 -5.96 19.53
C PRO A 81 4.49 -4.75 20.44
N GLY A 82 3.80 -3.73 19.96
CA GLY A 82 3.46 -2.56 20.76
C GLY A 82 2.35 -2.84 21.76
N PHE A 83 2.16 -1.91 22.70
CA PHE A 83 1.12 -2.02 23.72
C PHE A 83 -0.21 -1.46 23.21
N VAL A 84 -1.18 -2.35 23.01
CA VAL A 84 -2.53 -1.98 22.59
C VAL A 84 -3.33 -1.46 23.78
N GLN A 85 -4.05 -0.36 23.57
CA GLN A 85 -4.94 0.22 24.56
C GLN A 85 -6.31 -0.49 24.55
N PRO A 86 -7.07 -0.44 25.66
CA PRO A 86 -8.40 -1.04 25.72
C PRO A 86 -9.38 -0.47 24.68
N ALA A 87 -10.45 -1.23 24.41
CA ALA A 87 -11.53 -0.76 23.56
C ALA A 87 -12.08 0.61 24.02
N GLY A 88 -12.28 1.53 23.07
CA GLY A 88 -12.76 2.89 23.33
C GLY A 88 -11.67 3.93 23.62
N TYR A 89 -10.38 3.55 23.64
CA TYR A 89 -9.29 4.51 23.69
C TYR A 89 -9.23 5.36 22.40
N ASN A 90 -9.08 6.67 22.57
CA ASN A 90 -8.98 7.63 21.47
C ASN A 90 -7.52 7.82 21.06
N TYR A 91 -7.07 7.03 20.08
CA TYR A 91 -5.74 7.17 19.49
C TYR A 91 -5.59 8.51 18.76
N THR A 92 -4.55 9.27 19.10
CA THR A 92 -4.14 10.43 18.30
C THR A 92 -3.45 9.96 17.03
N ARG A 93 -3.75 10.65 15.92
CA ARG A 93 -3.27 10.29 14.59
C ARG A 93 -2.79 11.53 13.87
N THR A 94 -1.74 11.39 13.08
CA THR A 94 -1.35 12.42 12.11
C THR A 94 -1.26 11.80 10.72
N LEU A 95 -1.92 12.43 9.75
CA LEU A 95 -1.76 12.13 8.32
C LEU A 95 -0.71 13.07 7.71
N VAL A 96 0.38 12.50 7.23
CA VAL A 96 1.46 13.20 6.54
C VAL A 96 1.31 12.98 5.04
N VAL A 97 1.09 14.05 4.30
CA VAL A 97 0.92 14.02 2.84
C VAL A 97 2.05 14.79 2.19
N ALA A 98 2.77 14.12 1.29
CA ALA A 98 3.69 14.77 0.37
C ALA A 98 2.96 15.07 -0.93
N ARG A 99 3.08 16.31 -1.42
CA ARG A 99 2.49 16.73 -2.69
C ARG A 99 3.34 17.75 -3.42
N THR A 100 3.08 17.90 -4.71
CA THR A 100 3.40 19.07 -5.52
C THR A 100 2.27 20.09 -5.47
N ALA A 101 2.52 21.31 -5.93
CA ALA A 101 1.52 22.38 -5.97
C ALA A 101 0.36 22.07 -6.93
N GLU A 102 0.59 21.21 -7.93
CA GLU A 102 -0.41 20.80 -8.93
C GLU A 102 -1.34 19.69 -8.42
N GLU A 103 -0.93 18.92 -7.42
CA GLU A 103 -1.72 17.83 -6.86
C GLU A 103 -2.80 18.35 -5.91
N ASP A 104 -4.03 17.93 -6.17
CA ASP A 104 -5.19 18.27 -5.35
C ASP A 104 -5.26 17.44 -4.06
N VAL A 105 -5.35 18.13 -2.93
CA VAL A 105 -5.48 17.54 -1.58
C VAL A 105 -6.71 18.07 -0.83
N ASP A 106 -7.65 18.73 -1.51
CA ASP A 106 -8.88 19.26 -0.91
C ASP A 106 -9.75 18.15 -0.27
N TRP A 107 -9.58 16.91 -0.73
CA TRP A 107 -10.20 15.72 -0.13
C TRP A 107 -9.79 15.50 1.32
N VAL A 108 -8.57 15.90 1.73
CA VAL A 108 -8.09 15.75 3.10
C VAL A 108 -9.01 16.52 4.05
N GLU A 109 -9.26 17.79 3.75
CA GLU A 109 -10.16 18.61 4.57
C GLU A 109 -11.63 18.20 4.39
N SER A 110 -12.09 18.02 3.16
CA SER A 110 -13.52 17.77 2.91
C SER A 110 -14.02 16.40 3.40
N GLU A 111 -13.17 15.37 3.40
CA GLU A 111 -13.57 13.99 3.73
C GLU A 111 -13.05 13.52 5.10
N LEU A 112 -11.98 14.12 5.65
CA LEU A 112 -11.37 13.68 6.91
C LEU A 112 -11.60 14.63 8.09
N ARG A 113 -12.08 15.86 7.90
CA ARG A 113 -12.29 16.83 9.01
C ARG A 113 -13.23 16.32 10.11
N SER A 114 -14.12 15.39 9.78
CA SER A 114 -15.04 14.77 10.77
C SER A 114 -14.35 13.76 11.69
N ILE A 115 -13.15 13.29 11.34
CA ILE A 115 -12.39 12.32 12.11
C ILE A 115 -11.80 13.00 13.34
N SER A 116 -12.29 12.62 14.53
CA SER A 116 -11.74 13.10 15.79
C SER A 116 -10.30 12.58 16.02
N PHE A 117 -9.48 13.41 16.65
CA PHE A 117 -8.07 13.12 16.99
C PHE A 117 -7.19 12.83 15.77
N LEU A 118 -7.55 13.37 14.60
CA LEU A 118 -6.72 13.35 13.40
C LEU A 118 -6.18 14.75 13.11
N GLU A 119 -4.86 14.87 13.09
CA GLU A 119 -4.13 16.03 12.59
C GLU A 119 -3.58 15.75 11.19
N THR A 120 -3.24 16.80 10.46
CA THR A 120 -2.70 16.69 9.09
C THR A 120 -1.44 17.53 8.94
N ALA A 121 -0.41 16.97 8.31
CA ALA A 121 0.81 17.65 7.92
C ALA A 121 1.00 17.53 6.40
N ILE A 122 0.72 18.61 5.67
CA ILE A 122 0.74 18.61 4.20
C ILE A 122 1.98 19.39 3.74
N TYR A 123 2.93 18.69 3.14
CA TYR A 123 4.14 19.26 2.57
C TYR A 123 3.94 19.49 1.07
N THR A 124 3.97 20.76 0.64
CA THR A 124 3.99 21.13 -0.79
C THR A 124 5.44 21.38 -1.20
N VAL A 125 6.09 20.40 -1.81
CA VAL A 125 7.57 20.34 -1.91
C VAL A 125 8.20 21.35 -2.87
N ASP A 126 7.45 21.75 -3.91
CA ASP A 126 7.83 22.71 -4.95
C ASP A 126 7.32 24.14 -4.68
N ALA A 127 6.46 24.31 -3.67
CA ALA A 127 5.97 25.59 -3.18
C ALA A 127 5.83 25.57 -1.65
N PRO A 128 6.95 25.47 -0.89
CA PRO A 128 6.91 25.21 0.54
C PRO A 128 6.30 26.38 1.32
N THR A 129 5.43 26.05 2.28
CA THR A 129 4.76 26.99 3.16
C THR A 129 4.94 26.58 4.62
N ALA A 130 5.19 27.55 5.50
CA ALA A 130 5.30 27.28 6.92
C ALA A 130 3.96 26.72 7.48
N PRO A 131 4.00 25.78 8.45
CA PRO A 131 5.19 25.25 9.11
C PRO A 131 5.85 24.04 8.40
N PHE A 132 5.31 23.55 7.29
CA PHE A 132 5.74 22.31 6.64
C PHE A 132 6.74 22.57 5.51
N ILE A 133 7.99 22.80 5.87
CA ILE A 133 9.08 23.13 4.94
C ILE A 133 10.09 21.98 4.92
N VAL A 134 10.48 21.53 3.72
CA VAL A 134 11.57 20.57 3.51
C VAL A 134 12.89 21.30 3.22
N PRO A 135 14.06 20.72 3.57
CA PRO A 135 15.36 21.34 3.27
C PRO A 135 15.66 21.41 1.76
N GLU A 136 15.20 20.43 0.98
CA GLU A 136 15.37 20.35 -0.47
C GLU A 136 14.24 19.51 -1.07
N ASN A 137 13.76 19.84 -2.27
CA ASN A 137 12.81 18.98 -3.00
C ASN A 137 13.60 17.86 -3.69
N LYS A 138 13.88 16.77 -2.96
CA LYS A 138 14.68 15.65 -3.44
C LYS A 138 14.16 14.31 -2.92
N GLY A 139 14.01 13.35 -3.83
CA GLY A 139 13.60 11.98 -3.51
C GLY A 139 12.11 11.84 -3.17
N HIS A 140 11.29 12.69 -3.81
CA HIS A 140 9.84 12.65 -3.72
C HIS A 140 9.33 12.69 -2.26
N GLU A 141 8.46 11.76 -1.85
CA GLU A 141 7.82 11.71 -0.54
C GLU A 141 8.79 11.44 0.63
N VAL A 142 9.98 10.91 0.33
CA VAL A 142 10.97 10.54 1.34
C VAL A 142 11.40 11.76 2.15
N MET A 143 11.63 12.90 1.50
CA MET A 143 12.10 14.10 2.20
C MET A 143 11.05 14.68 3.15
N PRO A 144 9.78 14.89 2.74
CA PRO A 144 8.70 15.20 3.66
C PRO A 144 8.57 14.22 4.83
N TYR A 145 8.63 12.91 4.56
CA TYR A 145 8.41 11.89 5.60
C TYR A 145 9.52 11.91 6.65
N LEU A 146 10.78 11.92 6.22
CA LEU A 146 11.92 12.05 7.14
C LEU A 146 11.90 13.38 7.90
N THR A 147 11.55 14.48 7.23
CA THR A 147 11.49 15.80 7.85
C THR A 147 10.41 15.85 8.93
N TYR A 148 9.21 15.32 8.65
CA TYR A 148 8.15 15.22 9.65
C TYR A 148 8.61 14.42 10.88
N ILE A 149 9.20 13.24 10.66
CA ILE A 149 9.68 12.37 11.75
C ILE A 149 10.68 13.11 12.63
N ILE A 150 11.65 13.82 12.03
CA ILE A 150 12.70 14.54 12.75
C ILE A 150 12.10 15.72 13.53
N ASP A 151 11.33 16.58 12.87
CA ASP A 151 10.82 17.81 13.46
C ASP A 151 9.81 17.54 14.59
N HIS A 152 9.09 16.41 14.51
CA HIS A 152 8.03 16.05 15.44
C HIS A 152 8.43 14.90 16.37
N TYR A 153 9.69 14.45 16.34
CA TYR A 153 10.15 13.23 17.01
C TYR A 153 9.72 13.16 18.48
N HIS A 154 9.77 14.28 19.22
CA HIS A 154 9.40 14.33 20.63
C HIS A 154 7.91 14.58 20.91
N ASN A 155 7.09 14.83 19.89
CA ASN A 155 5.67 15.16 20.00
C ASN A 155 4.81 14.39 18.97
N LEU A 156 5.20 13.15 18.65
CA LEU A 156 4.44 12.31 17.73
C LEU A 156 3.08 11.91 18.31
N SER A 157 2.06 11.91 17.43
CA SER A 157 0.79 11.21 17.65
C SER A 157 1.02 9.72 17.95
N ASP A 158 0.04 9.03 18.54
CA ASP A 158 0.14 7.59 18.79
C ASP A 158 0.41 6.82 17.48
N ILE A 159 -0.14 7.31 16.36
CA ILE A 159 0.10 6.80 15.01
C ILE A 159 0.38 7.94 14.03
N THR A 160 1.35 7.73 13.14
CA THR A 160 1.60 8.58 11.97
C THR A 160 1.34 7.78 10.70
N MET A 161 0.51 8.30 9.80
CA MET A 161 0.24 7.76 8.47
C MET A 161 0.96 8.59 7.43
N PHE A 162 1.65 7.95 6.51
CA PHE A 162 2.36 8.58 5.41
C PHE A 162 1.69 8.14 4.11
N MET A 163 1.17 9.09 3.33
CA MET A 163 0.39 8.83 2.12
C MET A 163 0.75 9.79 0.98
N HIS A 164 0.45 9.36 -0.25
CA HIS A 164 0.50 10.22 -1.42
C HIS A 164 -0.71 11.17 -1.47
N ALA A 165 -0.63 12.19 -2.33
CA ALA A 165 -1.64 13.24 -2.43
C ALA A 165 -2.97 12.80 -3.06
N HIS A 166 -2.96 11.76 -3.90
CA HIS A 166 -4.12 11.37 -4.71
C HIS A 166 -5.32 10.93 -3.87
N SER A 167 -6.52 11.45 -4.17
CA SER A 167 -7.77 11.00 -3.53
C SER A 167 -8.19 9.60 -3.95
N ALA A 168 -8.04 9.29 -5.24
CA ALA A 168 -8.45 8.04 -5.88
C ALA A 168 -7.33 7.54 -6.81
N THR A 169 -6.84 6.31 -6.61
CA THR A 169 -5.66 5.81 -7.36
C THR A 169 -5.52 4.29 -7.30
N TRP A 170 -4.85 3.71 -8.30
CA TRP A 170 -4.64 2.27 -8.43
C TRP A 170 -3.82 1.65 -7.29
N HIS A 171 -2.95 2.44 -6.66
CA HIS A 171 -2.12 1.98 -5.55
C HIS A 171 -2.85 1.99 -4.19
N ASN A 172 -4.11 2.44 -4.16
CA ASN A 172 -4.99 2.31 -3.01
C ASN A 172 -5.81 1.03 -3.08
N ASP A 173 -6.19 0.54 -1.91
CA ASP A 173 -6.92 -0.71 -1.76
C ASP A 173 -8.31 -0.70 -2.44
N ASP A 174 -8.49 -1.55 -3.45
CA ASP A 174 -9.73 -1.61 -4.23
C ASP A 174 -10.97 -2.09 -3.43
N LEU A 175 -10.77 -2.88 -2.37
CA LEU A 175 -11.85 -3.26 -1.47
C LEU A 175 -12.36 -2.05 -0.68
N LEU A 176 -11.56 -1.00 -0.58
CA LEU A 176 -11.91 0.30 -0.02
C LEU A 176 -12.23 1.33 -1.13
N GLY A 177 -12.49 0.86 -2.35
CA GLY A 177 -12.87 1.69 -3.49
C GLY A 177 -11.71 2.50 -4.07
N SER A 178 -10.46 2.14 -3.75
CA SER A 178 -9.26 2.85 -4.20
C SER A 178 -9.21 4.32 -3.72
N GLN A 179 -9.97 4.65 -2.67
CA GLN A 179 -10.04 5.98 -2.09
C GLN A 179 -9.12 6.11 -0.86
N SER A 180 -8.28 7.14 -0.84
CA SER A 180 -7.39 7.45 0.28
C SER A 180 -8.15 7.71 1.57
N SER A 181 -9.28 8.41 1.47
CA SER A 181 -10.12 8.72 2.63
C SER A 181 -10.71 7.47 3.28
N ASN A 182 -11.21 6.52 2.48
CA ASN A 182 -11.73 5.25 2.99
C ASN A 182 -10.65 4.45 3.72
N MET A 183 -9.40 4.49 3.24
CA MET A 183 -8.27 3.85 3.92
C MET A 183 -8.00 4.50 5.28
N VAL A 184 -7.96 5.84 5.35
CA VAL A 184 -7.75 6.57 6.62
C VAL A 184 -8.90 6.32 7.62
N HIS A 185 -10.15 6.30 7.15
CA HIS A 185 -11.33 6.02 7.99
C HIS A 185 -11.34 4.58 8.53
N ALA A 186 -10.99 3.61 7.70
CA ALA A 186 -11.08 2.19 8.05
C ALA A 186 -9.86 1.65 8.81
N LEU A 187 -8.71 2.33 8.73
CA LEU A 187 -7.46 1.88 9.34
C LEU A 187 -7.62 1.64 10.85
N SER A 188 -7.33 0.43 11.30
CA SER A 188 -7.39 0.00 12.70
C SER A 188 -6.19 0.53 13.49
N PRO A 189 -6.38 1.46 14.45
CA PRO A 189 -5.27 1.94 15.27
C PRO A 189 -4.58 0.84 16.09
N PRO A 190 -5.30 -0.09 16.76
CA PRO A 190 -4.65 -1.15 17.51
C PRO A 190 -3.83 -2.10 16.63
N LYS A 191 -4.22 -2.33 15.36
CA LYS A 191 -3.39 -3.07 14.41
C LYS A 191 -2.05 -2.40 14.18
N VAL A 192 -2.06 -1.10 13.88
CA VAL A 192 -0.83 -0.32 13.65
C VAL A 192 0.04 -0.29 14.90
N VAL A 193 -0.54 -0.11 16.09
CA VAL A 193 0.21 -0.09 17.35
C VAL A 193 0.79 -1.45 17.69
N ARG A 194 0.01 -2.52 17.57
CA ARG A 194 0.46 -3.89 17.85
C ARG A 194 1.62 -4.28 16.96
N ASP A 195 1.52 -4.04 15.66
CA ASP A 195 2.55 -4.42 14.70
C ASP A 195 3.69 -3.38 14.66
N GLY A 196 3.40 -2.15 15.06
CA GLY A 196 4.31 -1.02 15.04
C GLY A 196 4.52 -0.41 13.65
N TYR A 197 4.47 -1.22 12.59
CA TYR A 197 4.51 -0.82 11.18
C TYR A 197 3.41 -1.56 10.42
N PHE A 198 2.67 -0.82 9.59
CA PHE A 198 1.61 -1.35 8.74
C PHE A 198 1.73 -0.73 7.35
N ASN A 199 2.02 -1.54 6.34
CA ASN A 199 1.90 -1.10 4.96
C ASN A 199 0.40 -0.92 4.66
N MET A 200 0.01 0.27 4.21
CA MET A 200 -1.39 0.61 3.97
C MET A 200 -1.93 -0.01 2.68
N ARG A 201 -1.09 -0.64 1.87
CA ARG A 201 -1.52 -1.42 0.71
C ARG A 201 -1.55 -2.90 1.06
N CYS A 202 -2.72 -3.52 0.92
CA CYS A 202 -2.87 -4.95 1.21
C CYS A 202 -2.55 -5.85 0.02
N HIS A 203 -2.76 -5.39 -1.20
CA HIS A 203 -2.45 -6.17 -2.41
C HIS A 203 -0.95 -6.46 -2.53
N HIS A 204 -0.58 -7.64 -3.01
CA HIS A 204 0.83 -8.04 -3.15
C HIS A 204 1.51 -7.47 -4.38
N GLU A 205 0.79 -7.34 -5.50
CA GLU A 205 1.37 -6.86 -6.76
C GLU A 205 1.13 -5.37 -6.95
N PRO A 206 2.17 -4.56 -7.25
CA PRO A 206 3.59 -4.94 -7.31
C PRO A 206 4.22 -4.99 -5.90
N GLY A 207 5.30 -5.77 -5.76
CA GLY A 207 6.22 -5.68 -4.63
C GLY A 207 6.35 -6.93 -3.74
N CYS A 208 5.43 -7.89 -3.86
CA CYS A 208 5.43 -9.12 -3.09
C CYS A 208 4.96 -10.35 -3.88
N PRO A 209 5.44 -11.55 -3.51
CA PRO A 209 6.73 -11.84 -2.85
C PRO A 209 7.90 -11.74 -3.86
N ASP A 210 9.13 -11.98 -3.42
CA ASP A 210 10.27 -12.25 -4.32
C ASP A 210 10.54 -11.13 -5.36
N HIS A 211 10.49 -9.88 -4.90
CA HIS A 211 10.41 -8.72 -5.79
C HIS A 211 11.76 -8.17 -6.26
N ILE A 212 12.64 -7.72 -5.37
CA ILE A 212 13.94 -7.13 -5.76
C ILE A 212 15.06 -8.07 -5.32
N HIS A 213 15.98 -8.37 -6.23
CA HIS A 213 17.17 -9.21 -5.98
C HIS A 213 18.45 -8.38 -6.05
N PRO A 214 18.88 -7.66 -4.98
CA PRO A 214 19.97 -6.69 -5.05
C PRO A 214 21.34 -7.26 -5.46
N LEU A 215 21.49 -8.58 -5.43
CA LEU A 215 22.74 -9.30 -5.69
C LEU A 215 22.73 -10.05 -7.03
N GLU A 216 21.63 -10.00 -7.80
CA GLU A 216 21.48 -10.73 -9.06
C GLU A 216 21.49 -9.75 -10.25
N GLU A 217 22.37 -10.00 -11.23
CA GLU A 217 22.57 -9.09 -12.36
C GLU A 217 21.45 -9.23 -13.43
N ASP A 218 20.80 -10.39 -13.51
CA ASP A 218 19.80 -10.70 -14.55
C ASP A 218 18.51 -9.88 -14.42
N ASP A 219 18.22 -9.37 -13.22
CA ASP A 219 17.02 -8.57 -12.92
C ASP A 219 17.18 -7.10 -13.41
N ALA A 220 18.41 -6.66 -13.68
CA ALA A 220 18.74 -5.28 -14.06
C ALA A 220 18.16 -4.85 -15.41
N LEU A 221 17.90 -5.79 -16.33
CA LEU A 221 17.30 -5.50 -17.64
C LEU A 221 15.84 -5.05 -17.53
N ASN A 222 15.12 -5.49 -16.48
CA ASN A 222 13.72 -5.16 -16.25
C ASN A 222 13.51 -4.17 -15.09
N LYS A 223 14.48 -4.08 -14.17
CA LYS A 223 14.45 -3.26 -12.95
C LYS A 223 15.79 -2.53 -12.77
N PRO A 224 15.99 -1.36 -13.41
CA PRO A 224 17.26 -0.63 -13.33
C PRO A 224 17.68 -0.31 -11.88
N GLU A 225 16.71 -0.20 -10.97
CA GLU A 225 16.94 -0.01 -9.53
C GLU A 225 17.76 -1.11 -8.87
N VAL A 226 17.73 -2.34 -9.38
CA VAL A 226 18.46 -3.48 -8.79
C VAL A 226 19.96 -3.20 -8.71
N THR A 227 20.50 -2.53 -9.73
CA THR A 227 21.93 -2.16 -9.80
C THR A 227 22.35 -1.13 -8.74
N ILE A 228 21.41 -0.32 -8.25
CA ILE A 228 21.69 0.72 -7.24
C ILE A 228 21.37 0.28 -5.81
N PHE A 229 20.54 -0.74 -5.63
CA PHE A 229 20.09 -1.18 -4.32
C PHE A 229 21.25 -1.67 -3.45
N ALA A 230 22.14 -2.52 -3.97
CA ALA A 230 23.26 -3.03 -3.19
C ALA A 230 24.24 -1.93 -2.75
N PRO A 231 24.68 -0.99 -3.61
CA PRO A 231 25.43 0.19 -3.17
C PRO A 231 24.69 1.02 -2.13
N ALA A 232 23.44 1.43 -2.40
CA ALA A 232 22.65 2.26 -1.50
C ALA A 232 22.42 1.60 -0.13
N TRP A 233 22.19 0.28 -0.10
CA TRP A 233 22.04 -0.49 1.12
C TRP A 233 23.30 -0.45 1.99
N ARG A 234 24.48 -0.59 1.39
CA ARG A 234 25.75 -0.55 2.14
C ARG A 234 26.02 0.84 2.74
N GLU A 235 25.56 1.90 2.07
CA GLU A 235 25.65 3.26 2.58
C GLU A 235 24.64 3.54 3.69
N LEU A 236 23.39 3.11 3.52
CA LEU A 236 22.31 3.30 4.50
C LEU A 236 22.48 2.41 5.75
N PHE A 237 23.02 1.20 5.57
CA PHE A 237 23.16 0.20 6.62
C PHE A 237 24.58 -0.37 6.69
N PRO A 238 25.59 0.44 7.07
CA PRO A 238 26.96 -0.04 7.18
C PRO A 238 27.08 -1.24 8.12
N GLY A 239 27.72 -2.32 7.63
CA GLY A 239 27.91 -3.56 8.39
C GLY A 239 26.71 -4.52 8.38
N VAL A 240 25.57 -4.13 7.81
CA VAL A 240 24.44 -5.03 7.59
C VAL A 240 24.60 -5.72 6.23
N PRO A 241 24.55 -7.07 6.16
CA PRO A 241 24.59 -7.77 4.88
C PRO A 241 23.46 -7.30 3.94
N VAL A 242 23.79 -7.13 2.66
CA VAL A 242 22.78 -6.87 1.64
C VAL A 242 21.87 -8.10 1.56
N PRO A 243 20.54 -7.94 1.66
CA PRO A 243 19.61 -9.07 1.59
C PRO A 243 19.61 -9.67 0.18
N LYS A 244 19.30 -10.96 0.10
CA LYS A 244 19.12 -11.64 -1.19
C LYS A 244 17.87 -11.15 -1.92
N VAL A 245 16.80 -10.91 -1.16
CA VAL A 245 15.50 -10.46 -1.63
C VAL A 245 15.03 -9.30 -0.76
N LEU A 246 14.49 -8.26 -1.38
CA LEU A 246 13.70 -7.20 -0.74
C LEU A 246 12.29 -7.25 -1.29
N SER A 247 11.29 -7.27 -0.41
CA SER A 247 9.89 -7.34 -0.81
C SER A 247 8.97 -6.73 0.23
N GLN A 248 8.00 -5.96 -0.25
CA GLN A 248 6.81 -5.52 0.47
C GLN A 248 5.80 -4.99 -0.55
N PRO A 249 4.50 -4.90 -0.23
CA PRO A 249 3.57 -4.17 -1.08
C PRO A 249 4.11 -2.78 -1.43
N CYS A 250 3.98 -2.38 -2.70
CA CYS A 250 4.61 -1.17 -3.20
C CYS A 250 4.15 0.14 -2.52
N CYS A 251 4.74 1.22 -3.04
CA CYS A 251 4.13 2.54 -3.12
C CYS A 251 4.22 3.39 -1.85
N ALA A 252 5.14 3.06 -0.92
CA ALA A 252 5.55 3.93 0.19
C ALA A 252 4.40 4.55 1.03
N GLN A 253 3.22 3.95 1.06
CA GLN A 253 2.10 4.35 1.92
C GLN A 253 2.02 3.43 3.12
N PHE A 254 2.20 3.97 4.32
CA PHE A 254 2.28 3.15 5.52
C PHE A 254 1.88 3.94 6.77
N ALA A 255 1.49 3.21 7.81
CA ALA A 255 1.21 3.74 9.13
C ALA A 255 2.20 3.15 10.14
N VAL A 256 2.70 4.01 11.03
CA VAL A 256 3.72 3.63 12.02
C VAL A 256 3.29 4.15 13.38
N SER A 257 3.43 3.31 14.41
CA SER A 257 3.20 3.73 15.79
C SER A 257 4.33 4.64 16.30
N ARG A 258 4.01 5.54 17.24
CA ARG A 258 5.02 6.34 17.96
C ARG A 258 6.16 5.50 18.51
N ASP A 259 5.82 4.45 19.24
CA ASP A 259 6.80 3.58 19.90
C ASP A 259 7.74 2.92 18.88
N ARG A 260 7.22 2.61 17.69
CA ARG A 260 8.03 2.06 16.60
C ARG A 260 8.97 3.10 15.97
N ILE A 261 8.53 4.35 15.83
CA ILE A 261 9.42 5.44 15.39
C ILE A 261 10.51 5.66 16.44
N HIS A 262 10.16 5.64 17.74
CA HIS A 262 11.11 5.79 18.84
C HIS A 262 12.06 4.60 19.05
N ALA A 263 11.84 3.49 18.35
CA ALA A 263 12.78 2.35 18.37
C ALA A 263 14.12 2.68 17.69
N LEU A 264 14.17 3.72 16.86
CA LEU A 264 15.39 4.28 16.30
C LEU A 264 15.63 5.68 16.89
N PRO A 265 16.86 6.01 17.30
CA PRO A 265 17.17 7.35 17.80
C PRO A 265 17.00 8.41 16.70
N VAL A 266 16.69 9.65 17.06
CA VAL A 266 16.42 10.73 16.09
C VAL A 266 17.59 10.95 15.12
N GLU A 267 18.81 10.78 15.61
CA GLU A 267 20.05 10.91 14.83
C GLU A 267 20.13 9.89 13.68
N GLN A 268 19.44 8.75 13.80
CA GLN A 268 19.34 7.77 12.73
C GLN A 268 18.47 8.29 11.58
N TYR A 269 17.37 8.97 11.88
CA TYR A 269 16.53 9.63 10.87
C TYR A 269 17.26 10.82 10.23
N GLU A 270 18.03 11.58 11.00
CA GLU A 270 18.89 12.64 10.47
C GLU A 270 19.97 12.08 9.54
N PHE A 271 20.58 10.95 9.88
CA PHE A 271 21.52 10.25 9.00
C PHE A 271 20.87 9.86 7.67
N PHE A 272 19.67 9.28 7.72
CA PHE A 272 18.89 8.93 6.54
C PHE A 272 18.55 10.15 5.67
N ARG A 273 18.12 11.26 6.28
CA ARG A 273 17.83 12.51 5.55
C ARG A 273 19.10 13.09 4.93
N ASN A 274 20.22 13.00 5.64
CA ASN A 274 21.52 13.44 5.13
C ASN A 274 22.01 12.58 3.95
N TRP A 275 21.72 11.27 3.94
CA TRP A 275 21.98 10.42 2.79
C TRP A 275 21.15 10.88 1.58
N MET A 276 19.86 11.16 1.77
CA MET A 276 18.99 11.69 0.72
C MET A 276 19.48 13.00 0.12
N LEU A 277 19.96 13.93 0.93
CA LEU A 277 20.51 15.20 0.44
C LEU A 277 21.79 14.98 -0.37
N LYS A 278 22.70 14.12 0.12
CA LYS A 278 24.06 13.98 -0.41
C LYS A 278 24.21 12.98 -1.56
N THR A 279 23.30 12.02 -1.69
CA THR A 279 23.41 10.97 -2.71
C THR A 279 23.42 11.59 -4.11
N PRO A 280 24.28 11.12 -5.04
CA PRO A 280 24.27 11.58 -6.43
C PRO A 280 23.12 10.97 -7.24
N LEU A 281 22.35 10.04 -6.66
CA LEU A 281 21.21 9.42 -7.31
C LEU A 281 20.12 10.46 -7.60
N GLU A 282 19.52 10.35 -8.79
CA GLU A 282 18.33 11.12 -9.15
C GLU A 282 17.14 10.75 -8.25
N ASP A 283 16.17 11.65 -8.16
CA ASP A 283 14.97 11.54 -7.33
C ASP A 283 14.22 10.21 -7.52
N LYS A 284 13.99 9.81 -8.76
CA LYS A 284 13.28 8.56 -9.08
C LYS A 284 13.98 7.34 -8.49
N LEU A 285 15.30 7.30 -8.57
CA LEU A 285 16.11 6.17 -8.12
C LEU A 285 16.28 6.17 -6.60
N SER A 286 16.60 7.32 -6.01
CA SER A 286 16.71 7.46 -4.55
C SER A 286 15.37 7.21 -3.84
N GLY A 287 14.26 7.70 -4.40
CA GLY A 287 12.91 7.40 -3.92
C GLY A 287 12.57 5.92 -4.01
N ARG A 288 12.90 5.25 -5.14
CA ARG A 288 12.70 3.81 -5.32
C ARG A 288 13.47 2.97 -4.29
N VAL A 289 14.68 3.36 -3.90
CA VAL A 289 15.42 2.72 -2.80
C VAL A 289 14.59 2.77 -1.52
N TRP A 290 14.08 3.96 -1.17
CA TRP A 290 13.32 4.16 0.06
C TRP A 290 12.00 3.42 0.10
N GLU A 291 11.31 3.28 -1.05
CA GLU A 291 10.10 2.49 -1.16
C GLU A 291 10.26 1.07 -0.59
N TYR A 292 11.44 0.45 -0.70
CA TYR A 292 11.74 -0.88 -0.16
C TYR A 292 12.73 -0.88 1.01
N VAL A 293 12.96 0.28 1.63
CA VAL A 293 13.74 0.41 2.87
C VAL A 293 12.86 0.71 4.08
N TRP A 294 11.71 1.35 3.90
CA TRP A 294 10.78 1.69 4.98
C TRP A 294 10.43 0.50 5.88
N GLN A 295 10.01 -0.62 5.30
CA GLN A 295 9.70 -1.83 6.06
C GLN A 295 10.92 -2.33 6.83
N TYR A 296 12.12 -2.27 6.23
CA TYR A 296 13.32 -2.76 6.88
C TYR A 296 13.70 -1.93 8.11
N ILE A 297 13.60 -0.60 8.03
CA ILE A 297 14.01 0.25 9.15
C ILE A 297 13.12 0.07 10.38
N TRP A 298 11.86 -0.34 10.22
CA TRP A 298 10.94 -0.52 11.34
C TRP A 298 10.74 -1.98 11.76
N THR A 299 10.78 -2.93 10.81
CA THR A 299 10.54 -4.35 11.10
C THR A 299 11.84 -5.15 11.25
N GLY A 300 12.95 -4.68 10.65
CA GLY A 300 14.19 -5.45 10.52
C GLY A 300 14.10 -6.64 9.56
N LEU A 301 13.00 -6.75 8.80
CA LEU A 301 12.74 -7.79 7.80
C LEU A 301 12.97 -7.25 6.40
N ALA A 302 13.72 -7.98 5.58
CA ALA A 302 13.95 -7.62 4.18
C ALA A 302 12.71 -7.97 3.32
N GLU A 303 12.03 -9.05 3.67
CA GLU A 303 10.78 -9.49 3.05
C GLU A 303 9.63 -9.35 4.05
N PHE A 304 8.67 -8.48 3.74
CA PHE A 304 7.48 -8.20 4.55
C PHE A 304 6.23 -8.26 3.67
N CYS A 305 5.71 -9.47 3.47
CA CYS A 305 4.54 -9.75 2.64
C CYS A 305 3.43 -10.39 3.49
N PRO A 306 2.71 -9.62 4.32
CA PRO A 306 1.61 -10.15 5.12
C PRO A 306 0.51 -10.69 4.19
N LYS A 307 -0.22 -11.74 4.61
CA LYS A 307 -1.33 -12.27 3.81
C LYS A 307 -2.38 -11.18 3.57
N GLU A 308 -2.79 -11.01 2.31
CA GLU A 308 -3.70 -9.93 1.90
C GLU A 308 -5.01 -9.95 2.70
N HIS A 309 -5.61 -11.13 2.90
CA HIS A 309 -6.85 -11.27 3.66
C HIS A 309 -6.71 -10.86 5.15
N ILE A 310 -5.54 -11.09 5.76
CA ILE A 310 -5.24 -10.64 7.13
C ILE A 310 -5.05 -9.13 7.16
N CYS A 311 -4.33 -8.57 6.17
CA CYS A 311 -4.14 -7.12 6.05
C CYS A 311 -5.50 -6.41 5.97
N TYR A 312 -6.39 -6.89 5.10
CA TYR A 312 -7.75 -6.35 4.96
C TYR A 312 -8.59 -6.51 6.21
N CYS A 313 -8.58 -7.69 6.83
CA CYS A 313 -9.44 -7.96 7.98
C CYS A 313 -8.98 -7.20 9.24
N ASP A 314 -7.73 -7.40 9.65
CA ASP A 314 -7.18 -6.86 10.89
C ASP A 314 -6.87 -5.35 10.74
N GLY A 315 -6.42 -4.93 9.55
CA GLY A 315 -6.08 -3.54 9.24
C GLY A 315 -7.27 -2.65 8.90
N TYR A 316 -8.25 -3.16 8.16
CA TYR A 316 -9.33 -2.35 7.60
C TYR A 316 -10.75 -2.83 7.93
N GLY A 317 -10.90 -3.98 8.60
CA GLY A 317 -12.22 -4.52 8.91
C GLY A 317 -12.94 -5.14 7.72
N VAL A 318 -12.21 -5.63 6.73
CA VAL A 318 -12.78 -6.38 5.61
C VAL A 318 -12.44 -7.86 5.80
N CYS A 319 -13.27 -8.58 6.54
CA CYS A 319 -13.00 -9.94 7.00
C CYS A 319 -13.81 -10.98 6.22
N PHE A 320 -13.17 -11.67 5.27
CA PHE A 320 -13.84 -12.68 4.46
C PHE A 320 -14.15 -13.97 5.24
N GLY A 321 -13.57 -14.13 6.44
CA GLY A 321 -13.67 -15.36 7.22
C GLY A 321 -12.63 -16.40 6.81
N GLY A 322 -11.46 -15.94 6.35
CA GLY A 322 -10.33 -16.77 5.99
C GLY A 322 -9.90 -16.67 4.53
N GLU A 323 -8.71 -17.22 4.27
CA GLU A 323 -8.00 -17.13 2.99
C GLU A 323 -8.82 -17.71 1.81
N ASP A 324 -9.53 -18.83 2.02
CA ASP A 324 -10.31 -19.47 0.97
C ASP A 324 -11.48 -18.60 0.48
N LYS A 325 -12.15 -17.91 1.41
CA LYS A 325 -13.26 -16.99 1.08
C LYS A 325 -12.78 -15.71 0.42
N TYR A 326 -11.60 -15.23 0.83
CA TYR A 326 -10.93 -14.14 0.13
C TYR A 326 -10.60 -14.55 -1.32
N ARG A 327 -9.99 -15.72 -1.53
CA ARG A 327 -9.68 -16.25 -2.87
C ARG A 327 -10.92 -16.41 -3.75
N GLU A 328 -12.01 -16.93 -3.19
CA GLU A 328 -13.31 -17.05 -3.88
C GLU A 328 -13.77 -15.71 -4.47
N PHE A 329 -13.67 -14.62 -3.72
CA PHE A 329 -14.02 -13.28 -4.20
C PHE A 329 -13.16 -12.83 -5.39
N PHE A 330 -11.85 -13.04 -5.33
CA PHE A 330 -10.94 -12.67 -6.43
C PHE A 330 -11.08 -13.59 -7.65
N ASP A 331 -11.45 -14.86 -7.47
CA ASP A 331 -11.79 -15.76 -8.56
C ASP A 331 -13.06 -15.29 -9.30
N LEU A 332 -14.08 -14.83 -8.57
CA LEU A 332 -15.26 -14.21 -9.17
C LEU A 332 -14.90 -12.93 -9.94
N ARG A 333 -14.04 -12.09 -9.37
CA ARG A 333 -13.54 -10.88 -10.04
C ARG A 333 -12.81 -11.21 -11.34
N LYS A 334 -11.95 -12.23 -11.33
CA LYS A 334 -11.24 -12.68 -12.53
C LYS A 334 -12.19 -13.20 -13.60
N LYS A 335 -13.22 -13.98 -13.22
CA LYS A 335 -14.28 -14.42 -14.14
C LYS A 335 -15.02 -13.22 -14.74
N LYS A 336 -15.37 -12.22 -13.93
CA LYS A 336 -16.02 -11.00 -14.40
C LYS A 336 -15.13 -10.27 -15.42
N SER A 337 -13.87 -10.05 -15.10
CA SER A 337 -12.91 -9.38 -15.98
C SER A 337 -12.76 -10.09 -17.33
N ASN A 338 -12.79 -11.43 -17.35
CA ASN A 338 -12.79 -12.20 -18.60
C ASN A 338 -14.03 -11.94 -19.47
N TRP A 339 -15.22 -11.85 -18.85
CA TRP A 339 -16.45 -11.50 -19.57
C TRP A 339 -16.42 -10.05 -20.07
N GLU A 340 -15.93 -9.11 -19.27
CA GLU A 340 -15.76 -7.71 -19.66
C GLU A 340 -14.81 -7.57 -20.85
N LYS A 341 -13.69 -8.30 -20.81
CA LYS A 341 -12.75 -8.39 -21.92
C LYS A 341 -13.41 -8.96 -23.18
N GLN A 342 -14.19 -10.03 -23.07
CA GLN A 342 -14.91 -10.59 -24.22
C GLN A 342 -15.87 -9.56 -24.84
N VAL A 343 -16.62 -8.83 -24.01
CA VAL A 343 -17.50 -7.74 -24.48
C VAL A 343 -16.68 -6.66 -25.18
N SER A 344 -15.56 -6.24 -24.58
CA SER A 344 -14.67 -5.24 -25.16
C SER A 344 -14.06 -5.70 -26.49
N ASP A 345 -13.66 -6.96 -26.62
CA ASP A 345 -13.09 -7.52 -27.84
C ASP A 345 -14.12 -7.62 -28.98
N ILE A 346 -15.39 -7.90 -28.67
CA ILE A 346 -16.48 -7.93 -29.67
C ILE A 346 -16.81 -6.51 -30.13
N LEU A 347 -17.06 -5.60 -29.18
CA LEU A 347 -17.41 -4.22 -29.50
C LEU A 347 -16.22 -3.43 -30.09
N GLY A 348 -14.99 -3.80 -29.75
CA GLY A 348 -13.77 -3.19 -30.26
C GLY A 348 -13.42 -3.61 -31.70
N LYS A 349 -14.00 -4.70 -32.22
CA LYS A 349 -13.94 -5.06 -33.64
C LYS A 349 -14.80 -4.13 -34.50
N GLU A 350 -15.75 -3.43 -33.89
CA GLU A 350 -16.58 -2.44 -34.57
C GLU A 350 -15.88 -1.09 -34.63
N ASN A 351 -14.95 -0.94 -35.59
CA ASN A 351 -14.75 0.31 -36.34
C ASN A 351 -13.64 0.13 -37.38
N TRP A 352 -14.01 0.05 -38.67
CA TRP A 352 -13.39 0.73 -39.85
C TRP A 352 -14.15 0.37 -41.15
N VAL A 353 -15.49 0.40 -41.16
CA VAL A 353 -16.24 0.49 -42.42
C VAL A 353 -17.26 1.60 -42.28
N GLU A 354 -17.02 2.71 -43.00
CA GLU A 354 -17.93 3.84 -43.08
C GLU A 354 -19.31 3.39 -43.57
N GLY A 355 -20.33 3.65 -42.76
CA GLY A 355 -21.73 3.54 -43.15
C GLY A 355 -22.36 2.19 -42.80
N MET A 356 -23.02 2.18 -41.64
CA MET A 356 -23.82 1.06 -41.07
C MET A 356 -23.02 -0.03 -40.36
N ALA A 357 -22.45 0.29 -39.20
CA ALA A 357 -22.16 -0.75 -38.21
C ALA A 357 -23.50 -1.29 -37.69
N LYS A 358 -23.98 -2.38 -38.29
CA LYS A 358 -24.88 -3.30 -37.62
C LYS A 358 -23.99 -4.35 -36.99
N THR A 359 -24.01 -4.45 -35.66
CA THR A 359 -23.50 -5.60 -34.94
C THR A 359 -24.11 -6.87 -35.55
N ASP A 360 -23.30 -7.93 -35.70
CA ASP A 360 -23.83 -9.24 -36.08
C ASP A 360 -24.87 -9.65 -35.01
N PRO A 361 -26.12 -10.04 -35.35
CA PRO A 361 -27.09 -10.53 -34.39
C PRO A 361 -26.56 -11.64 -33.47
N GLN A 362 -25.57 -12.41 -33.93
CA GLN A 362 -24.85 -13.39 -33.13
C GLN A 362 -23.95 -12.74 -32.08
N ASP A 363 -23.22 -11.67 -32.45
CA ASP A 363 -22.41 -10.88 -31.52
C ASP A 363 -23.28 -10.16 -30.48
N ASP A 364 -24.44 -9.63 -30.89
CA ASP A 364 -25.43 -9.04 -29.97
C ASP A 364 -25.91 -10.04 -28.91
N ALA A 365 -26.18 -11.29 -29.33
CA ALA A 365 -26.61 -12.36 -28.43
C ALA A 365 -25.51 -12.73 -27.42
N ILE A 366 -24.25 -12.83 -27.88
CA ILE A 366 -23.09 -13.12 -27.03
C ILE A 366 -22.86 -11.99 -26.03
N VAL A 367 -22.84 -10.73 -26.48
CA VAL A 367 -22.69 -9.55 -25.61
C VAL A 367 -23.82 -9.49 -24.58
N SER A 368 -25.06 -9.77 -24.98
CA SER A 368 -26.20 -9.81 -24.06
C SER A 368 -26.06 -10.91 -23.01
N GLN A 369 -25.54 -12.09 -23.37
CA GLN A 369 -25.26 -13.16 -22.42
C GLN A 369 -24.12 -12.78 -21.47
N ALA A 370 -23.01 -12.25 -21.98
CA ALA A 370 -21.87 -11.83 -21.19
C ALA A 370 -22.26 -10.75 -20.18
N ARG A 371 -23.09 -9.76 -20.56
CA ARG A 371 -23.63 -8.74 -19.65
C ARG A 371 -24.42 -9.35 -18.51
N ARG A 372 -25.31 -10.32 -18.77
CA ARG A 372 -26.02 -11.04 -17.71
C ARG A 372 -25.09 -11.77 -16.75
N GLN A 373 -23.99 -12.35 -17.25
CA GLN A 373 -22.99 -12.99 -16.41
C GLN A 373 -22.22 -11.97 -15.56
N ILE A 374 -21.86 -10.83 -16.14
CA ILE A 374 -21.23 -9.72 -15.42
C ILE A 374 -22.13 -9.23 -14.28
N ASP A 375 -23.41 -8.97 -14.56
CA ASP A 375 -24.37 -8.50 -13.55
C ASP A 375 -24.55 -9.50 -12.40
N GLN A 376 -24.59 -10.80 -12.72
CA GLN A 376 -24.68 -11.86 -11.73
C GLN A 376 -23.44 -11.91 -10.84
N LEU A 377 -22.25 -11.90 -11.44
CA LEU A 377 -20.97 -11.90 -10.72
C LEU A 377 -20.82 -10.65 -9.85
N ASP A 378 -21.25 -9.48 -10.34
CA ASP A 378 -21.25 -8.25 -9.57
C ASP A 378 -22.15 -8.34 -8.33
N SER A 379 -23.35 -8.91 -8.45
CA SER A 379 -24.25 -9.11 -7.31
C SER A 379 -23.65 -10.07 -6.27
N GLU A 380 -22.99 -11.13 -6.71
CA GLU A 380 -22.34 -12.12 -5.83
C GLU A 380 -21.15 -11.49 -5.10
N MET A 381 -20.26 -10.82 -5.84
CA MET A 381 -19.12 -10.11 -5.28
C MET A 381 -19.56 -9.02 -4.30
N LYS A 382 -20.60 -8.25 -4.62
CA LYS A 382 -21.17 -7.24 -3.72
C LYS A 382 -21.63 -7.87 -2.41
N THR A 383 -22.34 -9.00 -2.48
CA THR A 383 -22.81 -9.72 -1.30
C THR A 383 -21.65 -10.19 -0.42
N LEU A 384 -20.62 -10.79 -1.01
CA LEU A 384 -19.43 -11.25 -0.28
C LEU A 384 -18.68 -10.09 0.38
N LYS A 385 -18.54 -8.97 -0.33
CA LYS A 385 -17.89 -7.76 0.19
C LYS A 385 -18.67 -7.15 1.36
N GLU A 386 -19.99 -7.04 1.26
CA GLU A 386 -20.85 -6.54 2.33
C GLU A 386 -20.79 -7.44 3.57
N GLN A 387 -20.84 -8.76 3.39
CA GLN A 387 -20.66 -9.72 4.48
C GLN A 387 -19.27 -9.62 5.13
N ALA A 388 -18.22 -9.33 4.34
CA ALA A 388 -16.88 -9.16 4.87
C ALA A 388 -16.76 -7.91 5.74
N PHE A 389 -17.37 -6.79 5.34
CA PHE A 389 -17.47 -5.59 6.18
C PHE A 389 -18.27 -5.85 7.45
N GLU A 390 -19.41 -6.53 7.36
CA GLU A 390 -20.23 -6.82 8.53
C GLU A 390 -19.47 -7.69 9.53
N ARG A 391 -18.79 -8.74 9.07
CA ARG A 391 -17.94 -9.59 9.91
C ARG A 391 -16.80 -8.79 10.56
N GLY A 392 -16.19 -7.87 9.83
CA GLY A 392 -15.14 -7.02 10.36
C GLY A 392 -15.61 -5.98 11.37
N LYS A 393 -16.91 -5.83 11.64
CA LYS A 393 -17.41 -5.04 12.79
C LYS A 393 -17.29 -5.77 14.12
N ASP A 394 -16.86 -7.03 14.13
CA ASP A 394 -16.60 -7.78 15.34
C ASP A 394 -15.08 -7.92 15.61
N PRO A 395 -14.55 -7.35 16.70
CA PRO A 395 -13.14 -7.50 17.09
C PRO A 395 -12.68 -8.95 17.25
N GLN A 396 -13.58 -9.84 17.70
CA GLN A 396 -13.25 -11.25 17.88
C GLN A 396 -13.02 -11.93 16.52
N SER A 397 -13.87 -11.64 15.53
CA SER A 397 -13.70 -12.10 14.16
C SER A 397 -12.39 -11.60 13.53
N ARG A 398 -12.02 -10.32 13.77
CA ARG A 398 -10.73 -9.78 13.31
C ARG A 398 -9.54 -10.51 13.92
N ALA A 399 -9.56 -10.74 15.23
CA ALA A 399 -8.51 -11.47 15.92
C ALA A 399 -8.37 -12.91 15.42
N LEU A 400 -9.50 -13.60 15.24
CA LEU A 400 -9.53 -14.97 14.74
C LEU A 400 -8.91 -15.08 13.34
N GLU A 401 -9.32 -14.23 12.40
CA GLU A 401 -8.76 -14.24 11.04
C GLU A 401 -7.29 -13.79 11.01
N GLY A 402 -6.91 -12.88 11.91
CA GLY A 402 -5.51 -12.50 12.13
C GLY A 402 -4.67 -13.54 12.89
N GLY A 403 -5.25 -14.67 13.31
CA GLY A 403 -4.55 -15.74 14.04
C GLY A 403 -4.12 -15.36 15.46
N ARG A 404 -4.86 -14.47 16.12
CA ARG A 404 -4.59 -13.96 17.47
C ARG A 404 -5.67 -14.40 18.45
N ASP A 405 -5.29 -14.60 19.71
CA ASP A 405 -6.25 -14.75 20.80
C ASP A 405 -6.99 -13.44 21.04
N TRP A 406 -8.31 -13.52 21.28
CA TRP A 406 -9.14 -12.39 21.67
C TRP A 406 -9.58 -12.53 23.13
N LYS A 407 -9.54 -11.42 23.87
CA LYS A 407 -10.04 -11.34 25.24
C LYS A 407 -11.11 -10.27 25.37
N MET A 408 -12.00 -10.46 26.34
CA MET A 408 -13.03 -9.47 26.66
C MET A 408 -12.38 -8.11 26.98
N GLY A 409 -12.76 -7.07 26.23
CA GLY A 409 -12.19 -5.72 26.34
C GLY A 409 -11.16 -5.37 25.28
N ASP A 410 -10.68 -6.36 24.49
CA ASP A 410 -9.85 -6.10 23.32
C ASP A 410 -10.69 -5.41 22.23
N GLY A 411 -10.15 -4.30 21.70
CA GLY A 411 -10.72 -3.57 20.57
C GLY A 411 -10.39 -4.19 19.20
N PHE A 412 -10.78 -3.46 18.15
CA PHE A 412 -10.52 -3.78 16.74
C PHE A 412 -9.05 -3.85 16.37
#